data_AF-A0A3R6PVH5-F1
#
_entry.id   AF-A0A3R6PVH5-F1
#
_cell.length_a   1.000
_cell.length_b   1.000
_cell.length_c   1.000
_cell.angle_alpha   90.00
_cell.angle_beta   90.00
_cell.angle_gamma   90.00
#
_symmetry.space_group_name_H-M   'P 1'
#
loop_
_entity.id
_entity.type
_entity.pdbx_description
1 polymer ?
#
loop_
_entity_poly.entity_id
_entity_poly.type
_entity_poly.pdbx_seq_one_letter_code
_entity_poly.pdbx_strand_id
1 'polypeptide(L)'
;MAKEYSKLGYGNDEDIDAAIALGLIDERDMIITKDTSELKYVRDDLSVQTIRPRNLMFNTVSEANKALNAADDSYAGQTVMIKDNKGKYAPWVVQQSASTGRFLVEPFIVSQTNFQWTEF
;
A
#
# COMPACT_ATOMS: atom_id res chain seq x y z
N MET A 1 28.04 -1.59 -21.69
CA MET A 1 28.58 -2.06 -20.39
C MET A 1 27.44 -2.00 -19.40
N ALA A 2 27.08 -3.10 -18.74
CA ALA A 2 26.10 -3.05 -17.66
C ALA A 2 26.67 -2.17 -16.53
N LYS A 3 25.89 -1.23 -16.01
CA LYS A 3 26.32 -0.43 -14.84
C LYS A 3 26.51 -1.36 -13.64
N GLU A 4 27.62 -1.17 -12.91
CA GLU A 4 27.95 -1.97 -11.72
C GLU A 4 26.98 -1.74 -10.55
N TYR A 5 26.19 -0.67 -10.57
CA TYR A 5 25.30 -0.29 -9.48
C TYR A 5 24.07 0.48 -9.97
N SER A 6 22.94 0.25 -9.30
CA SER A 6 21.73 1.08 -9.41
C SER A 6 21.91 2.38 -8.66
N LYS A 7 21.34 3.46 -9.19
CA LYS A 7 21.27 4.77 -8.55
C LYS A 7 19.94 4.96 -7.81
N LEU A 8 19.96 5.91 -6.87
CA LEU A 8 18.76 6.45 -6.22
C LEU A 8 18.54 7.89 -6.69
N GLY A 9 17.53 8.12 -7.52
CA GLY A 9 17.08 9.43 -7.97
C GLY A 9 16.18 10.11 -6.94
N TYR A 10 16.30 11.42 -6.82
CA TYR A 10 15.45 12.26 -5.96
C TYR A 10 15.10 13.56 -6.69
N GLY A 11 13.82 13.78 -6.99
CA GLY A 11 13.34 14.88 -7.84
C GLY A 11 11.82 15.04 -7.81
N ASN A 12 11.27 15.93 -8.64
CA ASN A 12 9.81 15.99 -8.86
C ASN A 12 9.38 14.89 -9.82
N ASP A 13 8.10 14.52 -9.78
CA ASP A 13 7.53 13.53 -10.69
C ASP A 13 7.62 13.96 -12.17
N GLU A 14 7.37 15.25 -12.43
CA GLU A 14 7.39 15.83 -13.79
C GLU A 14 8.78 15.84 -14.44
N ASP A 15 9.85 15.77 -13.65
CA ASP A 15 11.24 15.85 -14.12
C ASP A 15 11.82 14.47 -14.49
N ILE A 16 11.11 13.37 -14.21
CA ILE A 16 11.64 12.01 -14.35
C ILE A 16 11.99 11.69 -15.81
N ASP A 17 11.09 11.99 -16.75
CA ASP A 17 11.31 11.69 -18.17
C ASP A 17 12.51 12.48 -18.73
N ALA A 18 12.67 13.74 -18.28
CA ALA A 18 13.82 14.56 -18.64
C ALA A 18 15.12 14.00 -18.05
N ALA A 19 15.10 13.52 -16.79
CA ALA A 19 16.25 12.92 -16.14
C ALA A 19 16.69 11.60 -16.80
N ILE A 20 15.75 10.81 -17.31
CA ILE A 20 16.01 9.61 -18.12
C ILE A 20 16.62 10.00 -19.47
N ALA A 21 16.02 10.97 -20.17
CA ALA A 21 16.52 11.45 -21.47
C ALA A 21 17.94 12.04 -21.39
N LEU A 22 18.29 12.67 -20.25
CA LEU A 22 19.63 13.20 -19.97
C LEU A 22 20.62 12.13 -19.47
N GLY A 23 20.18 10.87 -19.26
CA GLY A 23 21.01 9.78 -18.75
C GLY A 23 21.41 9.92 -17.28
N LEU A 24 20.74 10.81 -16.53
CA LEU A 24 20.97 10.98 -15.09
C LEU A 24 20.43 9.77 -14.33
N ILE A 25 19.26 9.29 -14.75
CA ILE A 25 18.59 8.07 -14.29
C ILE A 25 18.53 7.11 -15.48
N ASP A 26 18.65 5.81 -15.23
CA ASP A 26 18.72 4.77 -16.25
C ASP A 26 18.02 3.49 -15.80
N GLU A 27 18.06 2.46 -16.64
CA GLU A 27 17.60 1.11 -16.33
C GLU A 27 18.04 0.66 -14.93
N ARG A 28 17.09 0.09 -14.18
CA ARG A 28 17.28 -0.50 -12.84
C ARG A 28 17.54 0.51 -11.73
N ASP A 29 17.42 1.81 -12.01
CA ASP A 29 17.48 2.84 -10.98
C ASP A 29 16.16 2.93 -10.19
N MET A 30 16.27 3.35 -8.92
CA MET A 30 15.13 3.67 -8.07
C MET A 30 14.95 5.17 -7.96
N ILE A 31 13.72 5.63 -7.77
CA ILE A 31 13.38 7.05 -7.66
C ILE A 31 12.49 7.25 -6.43
N ILE A 32 12.78 8.26 -5.63
CA ILE A 32 11.86 8.80 -4.63
C ILE A 32 11.46 10.20 -5.08
N THR A 33 10.17 10.42 -5.30
CA THR A 33 9.67 11.75 -5.68
C THR A 33 9.48 12.63 -4.43
N LYS A 34 9.95 13.88 -4.48
CA LYS A 34 9.87 14.81 -3.34
C LYS A 34 8.49 15.46 -3.18
N ASP A 35 7.74 15.56 -4.26
CA ASP A 35 6.44 16.20 -4.37
C ASP A 35 5.28 15.21 -4.10
N THR A 36 5.38 13.98 -4.62
CA THR A 36 4.34 12.95 -4.45
C THR A 36 4.67 11.87 -3.42
N SER A 37 5.91 11.84 -2.89
CA SER A 37 6.39 10.80 -1.96
C SER A 37 6.20 9.37 -2.49
N GLU A 38 6.26 9.20 -3.81
CA GLU A 38 6.16 7.91 -4.47
C GLU A 38 7.54 7.27 -4.63
N LEU A 39 7.61 5.96 -4.40
CA LEU A 39 8.75 5.13 -4.78
C LEU A 39 8.51 4.59 -6.20
N LYS A 40 9.48 4.77 -7.09
CA LYS A 40 9.40 4.30 -8.48
C LYS A 40 10.66 3.53 -8.88
N TYR A 41 10.53 2.70 -9.90
CA TYR A 41 11.60 1.89 -10.46
C TYR A 41 11.63 2.06 -11.99
N VAL A 42 12.82 2.29 -12.54
CA VAL A 42 13.04 2.36 -13.99
C VAL A 42 13.34 0.96 -14.51
N ARG A 43 12.50 0.46 -15.42
CA ARG A 43 12.67 -0.87 -16.01
C ARG A 43 13.77 -0.88 -17.07
N ASP A 44 14.13 -2.08 -17.50
CA ASP A 44 15.11 -2.31 -18.57
C ASP A 44 14.68 -1.71 -19.93
N ASP A 45 13.39 -1.40 -20.13
CA ASP A 45 12.88 -0.70 -21.32
C ASP A 45 12.74 0.83 -21.12
N LEU A 46 13.32 1.36 -20.04
CA LEU A 46 13.20 2.75 -19.57
C LEU A 46 11.79 3.19 -19.16
N SER A 47 10.80 2.27 -19.12
CA SER A 47 9.49 2.59 -18.55
C SER A 47 9.56 2.73 -17.04
N VAL A 48 8.81 3.68 -16.49
CA VAL A 48 8.76 3.95 -15.04
C VAL A 48 7.60 3.19 -14.41
N GLN A 49 7.91 2.38 -13.41
CA GLN A 49 6.93 1.69 -12.57
C GLN A 49 6.82 2.35 -11.20
N THR A 50 5.66 2.92 -10.89
CA THR A 50 5.36 3.30 -9.50
C THR A 50 5.15 2.04 -8.64
N ILE A 51 5.92 1.94 -7.56
CA ILE A 51 5.77 0.89 -6.55
C ILE A 51 4.70 1.34 -5.56
N ARG A 52 3.54 0.67 -5.62
CA ARG A 52 2.42 0.95 -4.72
C ARG A 52 2.21 -0.23 -3.77
N PRO A 53 2.23 -0.01 -2.44
CA PRO A 53 1.80 -1.04 -1.52
C PRO A 53 0.35 -1.39 -1.85
N ARG A 54 0.06 -2.68 -2.01
CA ARG A 54 -1.29 -3.17 -2.19
C ARG A 54 -1.82 -3.64 -0.85
N ASN A 55 -3.06 -3.25 -0.55
CA ASN A 55 -3.75 -3.82 0.61
C ASN A 55 -3.92 -5.33 0.41
N LEU A 56 -3.72 -6.10 1.48
CA LEU A 56 -4.07 -7.52 1.47
C LEU A 56 -5.58 -7.66 1.28
N MET A 57 -5.98 -8.56 0.40
CA MET A 57 -7.37 -8.80 0.05
C MET A 57 -7.75 -10.23 0.42
N PHE A 58 -8.88 -10.39 1.12
CA PHE A 58 -9.37 -11.69 1.57
C PHE A 58 -10.84 -11.88 1.19
N ASN A 59 -11.25 -13.13 0.97
CA ASN A 59 -12.66 -13.44 0.72
C ASN A 59 -13.44 -13.60 2.03
N THR A 60 -12.77 -13.95 3.12
CA THR A 60 -13.41 -14.16 4.43
C THR A 60 -12.53 -13.68 5.60
N VAL A 61 -13.18 -13.40 6.72
CA VAL A 61 -12.52 -13.07 8.01
C VAL A 61 -11.61 -14.22 8.48
N SER A 62 -12.06 -15.47 8.33
CA SER A 62 -11.28 -16.64 8.74
C SER A 62 -9.98 -16.78 7.95
N GLU A 63 -10.06 -16.58 6.63
CA GLU A 63 -8.91 -16.56 5.74
C GLU A 63 -7.93 -15.44 6.12
N ALA A 64 -8.43 -14.23 6.36
CA ALA A 64 -7.62 -13.10 6.80
C ALA A 64 -6.87 -13.42 8.10
N ASN A 65 -7.59 -13.87 9.13
CA ASN A 65 -6.98 -14.21 10.42
C ASN A 65 -5.92 -15.31 10.27
N LYS A 66 -6.16 -16.32 9.43
CA LYS A 66 -5.17 -17.38 9.19
C LYS A 66 -3.91 -16.83 8.52
N ALA A 67 -4.07 -16.05 7.46
CA ALA A 67 -2.94 -15.50 6.71
C ALA A 67 -2.10 -14.53 7.56
N LEU A 68 -2.75 -13.63 8.30
CA LEU A 68 -2.08 -12.64 9.15
C LEU A 68 -1.28 -13.28 10.29
N ASN A 69 -1.74 -14.40 10.85
CA ASN A 69 -0.98 -15.12 11.88
C ASN A 69 0.10 -16.05 11.33
N ALA A 70 0.20 -16.20 10.01
CA ALA A 70 1.22 -17.00 9.36
C ALA A 70 2.34 -16.14 8.73
N ALA A 71 2.15 -14.83 8.65
CA ALA A 71 3.07 -13.89 8.03
C ALA A 71 3.82 -13.09 9.12
N ASP A 72 5.15 -13.01 8.98
CA ASP A 72 6.03 -12.37 9.96
C ASP A 72 5.97 -10.83 9.93
N ASP A 73 5.45 -10.26 8.85
CA ASP A 73 5.34 -8.81 8.62
C ASP A 73 3.95 -8.24 8.97
N SER A 74 3.04 -9.07 9.52
CA SER A 74 1.73 -8.61 9.97
C SER A 74 1.81 -7.81 11.26
N TYR A 75 1.03 -6.74 11.37
CA TYR A 75 1.06 -5.84 12.52
C TYR A 75 -0.33 -5.28 12.88
N ALA A 76 -0.52 -4.92 14.15
CA ALA A 76 -1.74 -4.28 14.63
C ALA A 76 -1.87 -2.85 14.06
N GLY A 77 -3.07 -2.49 13.60
CA GLY A 77 -3.35 -1.24 12.89
C GLY A 77 -3.20 -1.34 11.37
N GLN A 78 -2.75 -2.47 10.83
CA GLN A 78 -2.74 -2.73 9.39
C GLN A 78 -4.17 -2.70 8.82
N THR A 79 -4.37 -2.03 7.69
CA THR A 79 -5.63 -2.08 6.94
C THR A 79 -5.60 -3.22 5.94
N VAL A 80 -6.66 -4.04 5.94
CA VAL A 80 -6.88 -5.11 4.96
C VAL A 80 -8.26 -4.97 4.34
N MET A 81 -8.47 -5.57 3.18
CA MET A 81 -9.74 -5.54 2.47
C MET A 81 -10.39 -6.91 2.54
N ILE A 82 -11.64 -6.99 2.98
CA ILE A 82 -12.38 -8.27 3.05
C ILE A 82 -13.67 -8.14 2.25
N LYS A 83 -13.95 -9.16 1.43
CA LYS A 83 -15.14 -9.20 0.58
C LYS A 83 -16.40 -9.38 1.41
N ASP A 84 -17.38 -8.53 1.19
CA ASP A 84 -18.71 -8.63 1.79
C ASP A 84 -19.59 -9.66 1.07
N ASN A 85 -20.78 -9.90 1.63
CA ASN A 85 -21.78 -10.79 1.06
C ASN A 85 -22.37 -10.30 -0.28
N LYS A 86 -22.12 -9.05 -0.68
CA LYS A 86 -22.50 -8.48 -1.98
C LYS A 86 -21.33 -8.53 -2.98
N GLY A 87 -20.22 -9.16 -2.60
CA GLY A 87 -19.03 -9.32 -3.42
C GLY A 87 -18.16 -8.06 -3.52
N LYS A 88 -18.38 -7.05 -2.68
CA LYS A 88 -17.60 -5.80 -2.63
C LYS A 88 -16.54 -5.88 -1.54
N TYR A 89 -15.37 -5.29 -1.77
CA TYR A 89 -14.36 -5.19 -0.73
C TYR A 89 -14.66 -4.04 0.23
N ALA A 90 -14.66 -4.32 1.53
CA ALA A 90 -14.74 -3.35 2.61
C ALA A 90 -13.44 -3.29 3.40
N PRO A 91 -13.06 -2.13 3.97
CA PRO A 91 -11.88 -2.01 4.81
C PRO A 91 -12.10 -2.63 6.19
N TRP A 92 -11.09 -3.34 6.67
CA TRP A 92 -11.00 -3.94 8.00
C TRP A 92 -9.65 -3.57 8.62
N VAL A 93 -9.59 -3.48 9.94
CA VAL A 93 -8.37 -3.19 10.69
C VAL A 93 -7.90 -4.46 11.40
N VAL A 94 -6.60 -4.74 11.34
CA VAL A 94 -5.97 -5.82 12.10
C VAL A 94 -5.78 -5.35 13.54
N GLN A 95 -6.24 -6.13 14.50
CA GLN A 95 -6.04 -5.94 15.93
C GLN A 95 -5.26 -7.10 16.52
N GLN A 96 -4.49 -6.84 17.57
CA GLN A 96 -3.85 -7.90 18.34
C GLN A 96 -4.71 -8.22 19.56
N SER A 97 -5.10 -9.48 19.68
CA SER A 97 -5.85 -9.98 20.83
C SER A 97 -4.99 -9.90 22.09
N ALA A 98 -5.42 -9.13 23.08
CA ALA A 98 -4.73 -9.03 24.37
C ALA A 98 -4.65 -10.37 25.13
N SER A 99 -5.58 -11.29 24.89
CA SER A 99 -5.64 -12.59 25.57
C SER A 99 -4.81 -13.68 24.90
N THR A 100 -4.69 -13.65 23.57
CA THR A 100 -4.02 -14.73 22.81
C THR A 100 -2.76 -14.28 22.08
N GLY A 101 -2.51 -12.97 21.99
CA GLY A 101 -1.42 -12.39 21.18
C GLY A 101 -1.62 -12.51 19.66
N ARG A 102 -2.70 -13.16 19.22
CA ARG A 102 -2.99 -13.43 17.81
C ARG A 102 -3.62 -12.22 17.13
N PHE A 103 -3.38 -12.11 15.82
CA PHE A 103 -4.03 -11.11 14.99
C PHE A 103 -5.47 -11.52 14.64
N LEU A 104 -6.39 -10.57 14.78
CA LEU A 104 -7.80 -10.69 14.42
C LEU A 104 -8.21 -9.46 13.61
N VAL A 105 -9.00 -9.64 12.57
CA VAL A 105 -9.56 -8.52 11.80
C VAL A 105 -10.89 -8.06 12.37
N GLU A 106 -11.06 -6.75 12.45
CA GLU A 106 -12.30 -6.08 12.87
C GLU A 106 -12.79 -5.12 11.76
N PRO A 107 -14.11 -4.97 11.55
CA PRO A 107 -14.61 -4.01 10.57
C PRO A 107 -14.18 -2.59 10.95
N PHE A 108 -13.91 -1.74 9.96
CA PHE A 108 -13.81 -0.30 10.20
C PHE A 108 -15.17 0.23 10.68
N ILE A 109 -15.35 0.41 11.99
CA ILE A 109 -16.56 1.04 12.53
C ILE A 109 -16.40 2.54 12.36
N VAL A 110 -17.05 3.10 11.34
CA VAL A 110 -17.36 4.53 11.31
C VAL A 110 -18.63 4.67 12.12
N SER A 111 -18.54 5.18 13.36
CA SER A 111 -19.74 5.51 14.12
C SER A 111 -20.61 6.41 13.25
N GLN A 112 -21.80 5.94 12.87
CA GLN A 112 -22.80 6.84 12.30
C GLN A 112 -23.18 7.79 13.43
N THR A 113 -22.64 9.02 13.38
CA THR A 113 -23.24 10.12 14.13
C THR A 113 -24.63 10.28 13.55
N ASN A 114 -25.64 9.77 14.26
CA ASN A 114 -27.06 9.91 13.94
C ASN A 114 -27.48 11.38 14.15
N PHE A 115 -26.84 12.30 13.43
CA PHE A 115 -27.16 13.71 13.46
C PHE A 115 -28.46 13.88 12.65
N GLN A 116 -29.57 14.06 13.36
CA GLN A 116 -30.81 14.51 12.74
C GLN A 116 -30.84 16.02 12.76
N TRP A 117 -30.87 16.64 11.58
CA TRP A 117 -31.19 18.05 11.45
C TRP A 117 -32.67 18.23 11.74
N THR A 118 -32.99 18.95 12.83
CA THR A 118 -34.33 19.43 13.10
C THR A 118 -34.34 20.93 12.81
N GLU A 119 -35.02 21.34 11.75
CA GLU A 119 -35.34 22.75 11.54
C GLU A 119 -36.45 23.17 12.51
N PHE A 120 -36.32 24.38 13.05
CA PHE A 120 -37.32 25.06 13.87
C PHE A 120 -37.95 26.21 13.08
#